data_AF-A0AAW9S1G3-F1
#
_entry.id   AF-A0AAW9S1G3-F1
#
_cell.length_a   1.000
_cell.length_b   1.000
_cell.length_c   1.000
_cell.angle_alpha   90.00
_cell.angle_beta   90.00
_cell.angle_gamma   90.00
#
_symmetry.space_group_name_H-M   'P 1'
#
loop_
_entity.id
_entity.type
_entity.pdbx_description
1 polymer ?
#
loop_
_entity_poly.entity_id
_entity_poly.type
_entity_poly.pdbx_seq_one_letter_code
_entity_poly.pdbx_strand_id
1 'polypeptide(L)'
;MTRKFEPAIVLSTVNAPYRTPLNGEALAHCLKDPSLARSRPGHLSSFFGEVDASLQFEFAECYGIAASELIAAAREFANYSGESYPLAALAAD
;
A
#
# COMPACT_ATOMS: atom_id res chain seq x y z
N MET A 1 11.13 2.78 24.20
CA MET A 1 11.92 2.73 22.96
C MET A 1 10.98 3.01 21.81
N THR A 2 11.07 4.16 21.15
CA THR A 2 10.24 4.46 19.98
C THR A 2 10.78 3.63 18.82
N ARG A 3 10.02 2.62 18.37
CA ARG A 3 10.37 1.89 17.15
C ARG A 3 10.29 2.89 16.01
N LYS A 4 11.39 3.10 15.29
CA LYS A 4 11.40 3.96 14.10
C LYS A 4 10.86 3.11 12.96
N PHE A 5 9.77 3.55 12.33
CA PHE A 5 9.28 2.90 11.13
C PHE A 5 10.34 3.02 10.02
N GLU A 6 10.62 1.93 9.33
CA GLU A 6 11.57 1.87 8.21
C GLU A 6 10.81 1.47 6.92
N PRO A 7 10.57 2.42 5.99
CA PRO A 7 9.82 2.14 4.77
C PRO A 7 10.50 1.09 3.88
N ALA A 8 11.81 0.86 4.06
CA ALA A 8 12.56 -0.17 3.37
C ALA A 8 12.02 -1.59 3.61
N ILE A 9 11.39 -1.85 4.76
CA ILE A 9 10.78 -3.15 5.07
C ILE A 9 9.60 -3.41 4.12
N VAL A 10 8.71 -2.44 3.99
CA VAL A 10 7.57 -2.49 3.06
C VAL A 10 8.05 -2.58 1.61
N LEU A 11 9.01 -1.73 1.23
CA LEU A 11 9.53 -1.70 -0.13
C LEU A 11 10.28 -2.97 -0.52
N SER A 12 10.88 -3.68 0.44
CA SER A 12 11.54 -4.96 0.16
C SER A 12 10.51 -6.03 -0.22
N THR A 13 9.39 -6.11 0.50
CA THR A 13 8.29 -7.02 0.16
C THR A 13 7.67 -6.64 -1.19
N VAL A 14 7.29 -5.37 -1.35
CA VAL A 14 6.59 -4.87 -2.54
C VAL A 14 7.43 -4.96 -3.82
N ASN A 15 8.75 -4.82 -3.72
CA ASN A 15 9.64 -4.88 -4.88
C ASN A 15 10.27 -6.26 -5.11
N ALA A 16 10.18 -7.21 -4.17
CA ALA A 16 10.84 -8.52 -4.27
C ALA A 16 10.61 -9.24 -5.61
N PRO A 17 9.39 -9.26 -6.20
CA PRO A 17 9.16 -9.95 -7.47
C PRO A 17 9.44 -9.08 -8.71
N TYR A 18 9.80 -7.80 -8.57
CA TYR A 18 9.88 -6.85 -9.69
C TYR A 18 11.29 -6.35 -9.97
N ARG A 19 11.66 -6.31 -11.25
CA ARG A 19 12.97 -5.78 -11.72
C ARG A 19 13.08 -4.26 -11.62
N THR A 20 11.95 -3.56 -11.65
CA THR A 20 11.90 -2.10 -11.51
C THR A 20 11.32 -1.76 -10.14
N PRO A 21 12.18 -1.42 -9.15
CA PRO A 21 11.72 -1.13 -7.81
C PRO A 21 11.03 0.23 -7.75
N LEU A 22 10.01 0.32 -6.91
CA LEU A 22 9.43 1.58 -6.47
C LEU A 22 10.19 2.09 -5.26
N ASN A 23 10.44 3.41 -5.25
CA ASN A 23 10.77 4.10 -4.01
C ASN A 23 9.48 4.38 -3.23
N GLY A 24 9.62 4.76 -1.97
CA GLY A 24 8.48 4.98 -1.08
C GLY A 24 7.55 6.09 -1.57
N GLU A 25 8.09 7.16 -2.13
CA GLU A 25 7.27 8.23 -2.73
C GLU A 25 6.45 7.71 -3.93
N ALA A 26 7.03 6.92 -4.83
CA ALA A 26 6.29 6.38 -5.96
C ALA A 26 5.19 5.40 -5.53
N LEU A 27 5.43 4.59 -4.49
CA LEU A 27 4.39 3.74 -3.92
C LEU A 27 3.29 4.57 -3.25
N ALA A 28 3.66 5.59 -2.46
CA ALA A 28 2.70 6.50 -1.85
C ALA A 28 1.85 7.25 -2.89
N HIS A 29 2.45 7.69 -4.00
CA HIS A 29 1.72 8.28 -5.12
C HIS A 29 0.74 7.29 -5.76
N CYS A 30 1.11 6.02 -5.91
CA CYS A 30 0.18 5.00 -6.38
C CYS A 30 -0.97 4.74 -5.39
N LEU A 31 -0.75 4.87 -4.08
CA LEU A 31 -1.81 4.74 -3.08
C LEU A 31 -2.78 5.94 -3.09
N LYS A 32 -2.30 7.13 -3.43
CA LYS A 32 -3.12 8.36 -3.52
C LYS A 32 -3.86 8.51 -4.84
N ASP A 33 -3.31 7.99 -5.93
CA ASP A 33 -3.87 8.13 -7.27
C ASP A 33 -4.28 6.75 -7.84
N PRO A 34 -5.60 6.49 -7.99
CA PRO A 34 -6.08 5.21 -8.50
C PRO A 34 -5.66 4.91 -9.94
N SER A 35 -5.40 5.92 -10.77
CA SER A 35 -4.89 5.73 -12.12
C SER A 35 -3.46 5.19 -12.09
N LEU A 36 -2.65 5.71 -11.15
CA LEU A 36 -1.29 5.21 -10.92
C LEU A 36 -1.29 3.84 -10.27
N ALA A 37 -2.23 3.55 -9.36
CA ALA A 37 -2.39 2.21 -8.79
C ALA A 37 -2.57 1.14 -9.89
N ARG A 38 -3.42 1.43 -10.88
CA ARG A 38 -3.69 0.54 -12.02
C ARG A 38 -2.51 0.39 -12.98
N SER A 39 -1.57 1.35 -12.99
CA SER A 39 -0.33 1.23 -13.78
C SER A 39 0.68 0.26 -13.17
N ARG A 40 0.52 -0.07 -11.88
CA ARG A 40 1.41 -0.96 -11.12
C ARG A 40 0.61 -1.93 -10.24
N PRO A 41 -0.26 -2.75 -10.85
CA PRO A 41 -1.18 -3.60 -10.09
C PRO A 41 -0.43 -4.66 -9.27
N GLY A 42 0.71 -5.12 -9.76
CA GLY A 42 1.55 -6.08 -9.03
C GLY A 42 2.06 -5.54 -7.69
N HIS A 43 2.72 -4.37 -7.71
CA HIS A 43 3.22 -3.73 -6.49
C HIS A 43 2.11 -3.42 -5.48
N LEU A 44 0.92 -3.06 -5.96
CA LEU A 44 -0.24 -2.75 -5.12
C LEU A 44 -0.86 -4.02 -4.52
N SER A 45 -0.95 -5.11 -5.29
CA SER A 45 -1.38 -6.41 -4.78
C SER A 45 -0.43 -6.91 -3.70
N SER A 46 0.89 -6.85 -3.91
CA SER A 46 1.89 -7.18 -2.88
C SER A 46 1.78 -6.27 -1.65
N PHE A 47 1.57 -4.97 -1.84
CA PHE A 47 1.40 -4.05 -0.70
C PHE A 47 0.17 -4.39 0.12
N PHE A 48 -0.99 -4.59 -0.49
CA PHE A 48 -2.23 -4.83 0.24
C PHE A 48 -2.40 -6.27 0.73
N GLY A 49 -1.77 -7.24 0.06
CA GLY A 49 -1.90 -8.67 0.32
C GLY A 49 -0.78 -9.29 1.15
N GLU A 50 0.47 -8.81 1.01
CA GLU A 50 1.64 -9.44 1.62
C GLU A 50 2.26 -8.62 2.77
N VAL A 51 2.05 -7.30 2.79
CA VAL A 51 2.54 -6.44 3.88
C VAL A 51 1.56 -6.49 5.05
N ASP A 52 2.06 -6.64 6.28
CA ASP A 52 1.23 -6.55 7.49
C ASP A 52 0.45 -5.23 7.56
N ALA A 53 -0.82 -5.29 7.95
CA ALA A 53 -1.70 -4.12 8.02
C ALA A 53 -1.11 -2.98 8.87
N SER A 54 -0.46 -3.30 10.01
CA SER A 54 0.22 -2.29 10.83
C SER A 54 1.33 -1.57 10.06
N LEU A 55 2.15 -2.29 9.28
CA LEU A 55 3.19 -1.69 8.45
C LEU A 55 2.61 -0.89 7.27
N GLN A 56 1.46 -1.30 6.73
CA GLN A 56 0.76 -0.52 5.71
C GLN A 56 0.30 0.83 6.27
N PHE A 57 -0.25 0.86 7.50
CA PHE A 57 -0.64 2.09 8.18
C PHE A 57 0.57 2.96 8.55
N GLU A 58 1.63 2.37 9.13
CA GLU A 58 2.86 3.11 9.45
C GLU A 58 3.51 3.70 8.18
N PHE A 59 3.45 2.99 7.06
CA PHE A 59 3.86 3.49 5.76
C PHE A 59 3.01 4.68 5.33
N ALA A 60 1.68 4.54 5.36
CA ALA A 60 0.76 5.61 5.01
C ALA A 60 1.00 6.87 5.86
N GLU A 61 1.12 6.74 7.18
CA GLU A 61 1.43 7.86 8.07
C GLU A 61 2.77 8.53 7.73
N CYS A 62 3.81 7.73 7.44
CA CYS A 62 5.13 8.23 7.04
C CYS A 62 5.10 9.09 5.76
N TYR A 63 4.18 8.81 4.83
CA TYR A 63 4.02 9.54 3.57
C TYR A 63 2.81 10.50 3.57
N GLY A 64 2.20 10.75 4.73
CA GLY A 64 1.06 11.65 4.89
C GLY A 64 -0.15 11.19 4.07
N ILE A 65 -0.51 9.92 4.18
CA ILE A 65 -1.76 9.32 3.70
C ILE A 65 -2.62 9.04 4.93
N ALA A 66 -3.85 9.55 4.96
CA ALA A 66 -4.75 9.24 6.06
C ALA A 66 -5.16 7.76 6.04
N ALA A 67 -5.43 7.18 7.21
CA ALA A 67 -5.89 5.79 7.30
C ALA A 67 -7.16 5.52 6.47
N SER A 68 -8.09 6.48 6.43
CA SER A 68 -9.30 6.42 5.60
C SER A 68 -9.00 6.45 4.10
N GLU A 69 -8.02 7.24 3.66
CA GLU A 69 -7.54 7.26 2.27
C GLU A 69 -6.91 5.93 1.89
N LEU A 70 -6.10 5.34 2.79
CA LEU A 70 -5.48 4.04 2.56
C LEU A 70 -6.52 2.91 2.43
N ILE A 71 -7.53 2.91 3.31
CA ILE A 71 -8.64 1.95 3.24
C ILE A 71 -9.44 2.13 1.94
N ALA A 72 -9.70 3.38 1.53
CA ALA A 72 -10.37 3.67 0.27
C ALA A 72 -9.55 3.17 -0.94
N ALA A 73 -8.24 3.38 -0.94
CA ALA A 73 -7.34 2.88 -1.97
C ALA A 73 -7.34 1.35 -2.03
N ALA A 74 -7.29 0.67 -0.88
CA ALA A 74 -7.37 -0.79 -0.81
C ALA A 74 -8.69 -1.33 -1.37
N ARG A 75 -9.81 -0.67 -1.06
CA ARG A 75 -11.15 -1.02 -1.58
C ARG A 75 -11.25 -0.82 -3.07
N GLU A 76 -10.79 0.30 -3.58
CA GLU A 76 -10.83 0.56 -5.02
C GLU A 76 -9.95 -0.44 -5.77
N PHE A 77 -8.76 -0.74 -5.22
CA PHE A 77 -7.86 -1.72 -5.80
C PHE A 77 -8.41 -3.15 -5.72
N ALA A 78 -9.09 -3.53 -4.63
CA ALA A 78 -9.82 -4.79 -4.52
C ALA A 78 -10.88 -4.92 -5.62
N ASN A 79 -11.69 -3.87 -5.80
CA ASN A 79 -12.73 -3.85 -6.83
C ASN A 79 -12.16 -3.91 -8.26
N TYR A 80 -10.99 -3.32 -8.49
CA TYR A 80 -10.29 -3.37 -9.77
C TYR A 80 -9.64 -4.73 -10.05
N SER A 81 -8.91 -5.29 -9.08
CA SER A 81 -8.16 -6.54 -9.23
C SER A 81 -9.04 -7.78 -9.12
N GLY A 82 -10.21 -7.68 -8.49
CA GLY A 82 -11.06 -8.81 -8.14
C GLY A 82 -10.56 -9.59 -6.92
N GLU A 83 -9.46 -9.16 -6.29
CA GLU A 83 -8.92 -9.78 -5.08
C GLU A 83 -9.54 -9.20 -3.80
N SER A 84 -9.38 -9.92 -2.70
CA SER A 84 -9.82 -9.49 -1.37
C SER A 84 -8.62 -9.17 -0.49
N TYR A 85 -8.57 -7.95 0.04
CA TYR A 85 -7.50 -7.50 0.92
C TYR A 85 -8.01 -7.21 2.33
N PRO A 86 -7.24 -7.52 3.38
CA PRO A 86 -7.64 -7.25 4.77
C PRO A 86 -8.02 -5.79 5.02
N LEU A 87 -7.24 -4.85 4.47
CA LEU A 87 -7.52 -3.42 4.60
C LEU A 87 -8.83 -2.99 3.91
N ALA A 88 -9.18 -3.62 2.79
CA ALA A 88 -10.41 -3.30 2.06
C ALA A 88 -11.67 -3.69 2.84
N ALA A 89 -11.57 -4.72 3.70
CA ALA A 89 -12.65 -5.18 4.57
C ALA A 89 -12.86 -4.30 5.81
N LEU A 90 -11.92 -3.41 6.16
CA LEU A 90 -12.07 -2.49 7.29
C LEU A 90 -13.10 -1.41 6.97
N ALA A 91 -13.84 -0.97 7.98
CA ALA A 91 -14.71 0.20 7.86
C ALA A 91 -13.85 1.48 7.72
N ALA A 92 -14.09 2.27 6.66
CA ALA A 92 -13.60 3.63 6.60
C ALA A 92 -14.58 4.48 7.41
N ASP A 93 -14.31 4.67 8.70
CA ASP A 93 -15.07 5.55 9.60
C ASP A 93 -14.51 6.97 9.56
#